data_AF-A0A915IC68-F1
#
_entry.id   AF-A0A915IC68-F1
#
_cell.length_a   1.000
_cell.length_b   1.000
_cell.length_c   1.000
_cell.angle_alpha   90.00
_cell.angle_beta   90.00
_cell.angle_gamma   90.00
#
_symmetry.space_group_name_H-M   'P 1'
#
loop_
_entity.id
_entity.type
_entity.pdbx_description
1 polymer ?
#
loop_
_entity_poly.entity_id
_entity_poly.type
_entity_poly.pdbx_seq_one_letter_code
_entity_poly.pdbx_strand_id
1 'polypeptide(L)'
;YILDATDHVWTEVWSRKQKRWLHCDACENACDSPLTYERGWGKRLTHVTAFGRDHVRDVAWRYSQDHRALVKRRAQICSESALAKVLQVMNSILLEKYVSDEYRRKELQNQFIQELVEFICPRKTLKENETQGRISGNLDWRSQRGELGGAMTSLNLADQSKLS
;
A
#
# COMPACT_ATOMS: atom_id res chain seq x y z
N TYR A 1 10.02 -1.97 -5.88
CA TYR A 1 8.82 -1.75 -6.73
C TYR A 1 7.62 -2.29 -5.97
N ILE A 2 6.53 -1.54 -5.91
CA ILE A 2 5.31 -1.95 -5.22
C ILE A 2 4.20 -2.12 -6.25
N LEU A 3 3.53 -3.26 -6.20
CA LEU A 3 2.37 -3.57 -7.03
C LEU A 3 1.12 -3.63 -6.15
N ASP A 4 0.16 -2.75 -6.42
CA ASP A 4 -1.21 -2.90 -5.93
C ASP A 4 -2.05 -3.58 -7.01
N ALA A 5 -2.65 -4.71 -6.64
CA ALA A 5 -3.48 -5.51 -7.53
C ALA A 5 -4.73 -4.75 -8.03
N THR A 6 -5.06 -3.60 -7.44
CA THR A 6 -6.14 -2.70 -7.88
C THR A 6 -5.65 -1.63 -8.86
N ASP A 7 -4.72 -2.01 -9.74
CA ASP A 7 -4.24 -1.21 -10.88
C ASP A 7 -3.52 0.09 -10.45
N HIS A 8 -2.52 -0.05 -9.57
CA HIS A 8 -1.59 1.05 -9.26
C HIS A 8 -0.21 0.52 -8.87
N VAL A 9 0.82 1.34 -9.07
CA VAL A 9 2.21 0.97 -8.77
C VAL A 9 2.95 2.17 -8.20
N TRP A 10 3.90 1.91 -7.30
CA TRP A 10 4.76 2.94 -6.72
C TRP A 10 6.06 2.32 -6.18
N THR A 11 6.77 3.06 -5.32
CA THR A 11 8.06 2.62 -4.77
C THR A 11 8.10 2.73 -3.25
N GLU A 12 8.97 1.95 -2.63
CA GLU A 12 9.35 2.13 -1.23
C GLU A 12 10.85 2.29 -1.13
N VAL A 13 11.30 3.10 -0.17
CA VAL A 13 12.71 3.36 0.09
C VAL A 13 13.02 3.11 1.56
N TRP A 14 14.04 2.30 1.84
CA TRP A 14 14.48 2.04 3.21
C TRP A 14 15.17 3.28 3.81
N SER A 15 14.61 3.83 4.88
CA SER A 15 15.25 4.91 5.63
C SER A 15 16.14 4.34 6.72
N ARG A 16 17.46 4.45 6.55
CA ARG A 16 18.44 4.02 7.58
C ARG A 16 18.27 4.77 8.91
N LYS A 17 17.93 6.06 8.83
CA LYS A 17 17.72 6.92 10.02
C LYS A 17 16.47 6.52 10.80
N GLN A 18 15.38 6.24 10.11
CA GLN A 18 14.10 5.88 10.75
C GLN A 18 13.95 4.36 10.97
N LYS A 19 14.82 3.55 10.37
CA LYS A 19 14.77 2.08 10.39
C LYS A 19 13.40 1.55 9.96
N ARG A 20 12.88 2.06 8.83
CA ARG A 20 11.63 1.58 8.23
C ARG A 20 11.58 1.89 6.74
N TRP A 21 10.68 1.22 6.04
CA TRP A 21 10.33 1.52 4.66
C TRP A 21 9.46 2.78 4.60
N LEU A 22 9.81 3.69 3.70
CA LEU A 22 9.03 4.88 3.38
C LEU A 22 8.31 4.65 2.07
N HIS A 23 7.00 4.88 2.08
CA HIS A 23 6.20 4.97 0.87
C HIS A 23 6.67 6.14 -0.01
N CYS A 24 6.81 5.94 -1.32
CA CYS A 24 7.13 7.00 -2.30
C CYS A 24 6.33 6.80 -3.59
N ASP A 25 5.49 7.78 -3.94
CA ASP A 25 4.73 7.83 -5.19
C ASP A 25 5.13 9.07 -6.00
N ALA A 26 5.86 8.85 -7.10
CA ALA A 26 6.32 9.93 -7.96
C ALA A 26 5.17 10.61 -8.72
N CYS A 27 4.11 9.88 -9.06
CA CYS A 27 2.95 10.41 -9.78
C CYS A 27 2.16 11.40 -8.93
N GLU A 28 2.21 11.22 -7.61
CA GLU A 28 1.45 12.01 -6.64
C GLU A 28 2.34 12.99 -5.86
N ASN A 29 3.64 13.05 -6.16
CA ASN A 29 4.63 13.79 -5.38
C ASN A 29 4.51 13.52 -3.86
N ALA A 30 4.25 12.25 -3.51
CA ALA A 30 3.95 11.83 -2.15
C ALA A 30 5.10 11.01 -1.56
N CYS A 31 5.46 11.32 -0.32
CA CYS A 31 6.44 10.56 0.44
C CYS A 31 5.92 10.35 1.87
N ASP A 32 6.06 9.12 2.37
CA ASP A 32 5.62 8.69 3.69
C ASP A 32 4.12 8.90 3.96
N SER A 33 3.29 8.71 2.93
CA SER A 33 1.82 8.87 2.98
C SER A 33 1.09 7.64 2.46
N PRO A 34 1.33 6.43 3.03
CA PRO A 34 0.76 5.20 2.48
C PRO A 34 -0.77 5.13 2.55
N LEU A 35 -1.44 5.97 3.35
CA LEU A 35 -2.90 5.94 3.43
C LEU A 35 -3.60 6.78 2.35
N THR A 36 -2.84 7.46 1.48
CA THR A 36 -3.38 8.21 0.34
C THR A 36 -4.30 7.35 -0.54
N TYR A 37 -4.03 6.05 -0.71
CA TYR A 37 -4.84 5.20 -1.56
C TYR A 37 -6.17 4.79 -0.92
N GLU A 38 -6.15 4.24 0.30
CA GLU A 38 -7.37 3.78 0.96
C GLU A 38 -8.24 4.96 1.42
N ARG A 39 -7.62 6.03 1.93
CA ARG A 39 -8.33 7.15 2.56
C ARG A 39 -8.49 8.35 1.64
N GLY A 40 -7.43 8.71 0.94
CA GLY A 40 -7.47 9.80 -0.02
C GLY A 40 -8.31 9.45 -1.24
N TRP A 41 -8.01 8.33 -1.90
CA TRP A 41 -8.67 7.93 -3.14
C TRP A 41 -9.90 7.03 -2.93
N GLY A 42 -10.10 6.51 -1.71
CA GLY A 42 -11.19 5.58 -1.42
C GLY A 42 -10.98 4.19 -2.03
N LYS A 43 -9.75 3.81 -2.39
CA LYS A 43 -9.49 2.49 -3.00
C LYS A 43 -9.85 1.35 -2.05
N ARG A 44 -10.51 0.34 -2.60
CA ARG A 44 -10.80 -0.92 -1.89
C ARG A 44 -9.65 -1.91 -2.11
N LEU A 45 -8.51 -1.65 -1.47
CA LEU A 45 -7.28 -2.44 -1.61
C LEU A 45 -7.50 -3.93 -1.31
N THR A 46 -6.73 -4.79 -1.97
CA THR A 46 -6.72 -6.24 -1.76
C THR A 46 -5.30 -6.74 -1.44
N HIS A 47 -4.46 -6.88 -2.47
CA HIS A 47 -3.07 -7.31 -2.32
C HIS A 47 -2.16 -6.18 -2.76
N VAL A 48 -1.16 -5.89 -1.92
CA VAL A 48 -0.09 -4.95 -2.23
C VAL A 48 1.22 -5.65 -1.94
N THR A 49 2.00 -5.89 -2.99
CA THR A 49 3.22 -6.70 -2.90
C THR A 49 4.43 -5.85 -3.20
N ALA A 50 5.39 -5.85 -2.28
CA ALA A 50 6.69 -5.23 -2.45
C ALA A 50 7.69 -6.22 -3.04
N PHE A 51 8.38 -5.78 -4.10
CA PHE A 51 9.47 -6.49 -4.75
C PHE A 51 10.77 -5.71 -4.54
N GLY A 52 11.66 -6.31 -3.76
CA GLY A 52 13.04 -5.90 -3.59
C GLY A 52 14.00 -6.77 -4.41
N ARG A 53 15.29 -6.46 -4.34
CA ARG A 53 16.33 -7.26 -5.01
C ARG A 53 16.43 -8.68 -4.42
N ASP A 54 16.27 -8.78 -3.11
CA ASP A 54 16.58 -9.96 -2.31
C ASP A 54 15.41 -10.40 -1.41
N HIS A 55 14.22 -9.84 -1.63
CA HIS A 55 13.02 -10.17 -0.88
C HIS A 55 11.74 -9.81 -1.64
N VAL A 56 10.65 -10.48 -1.28
CA VAL A 56 9.27 -10.13 -1.68
C VAL A 56 8.41 -10.12 -0.42
N ARG A 57 7.59 -9.09 -0.23
CA ARG A 57 6.78 -8.92 0.99
C ARG A 57 5.34 -8.55 0.65
N ASP A 58 4.39 -9.06 1.41
CA ASP A 58 3.03 -8.53 1.46
C ASP A 58 3.03 -7.31 2.37
N VAL A 59 2.84 -6.14 1.77
CA VAL A 59 2.89 -4.83 2.45
C VAL A 59 1.51 -4.18 2.53
N ALA A 60 0.43 -4.89 2.17
CA ALA A 60 -0.93 -4.34 2.17
C ALA A 60 -1.34 -3.70 3.50
N TRP A 61 -0.85 -4.23 4.61
CA TRP A 61 -1.10 -3.76 5.97
C TRP A 61 -0.60 -2.32 6.22
N ARG A 62 0.44 -1.88 5.52
CA ARG A 62 0.96 -0.50 5.56
C ARG A 62 -0.04 0.49 4.94
N TYR A 63 -0.74 0.05 3.91
CA TYR A 63 -1.60 0.87 3.06
C TYR A 63 -3.08 0.81 3.47
N SER A 64 -3.40 0.09 4.54
CA SER A 64 -4.76 -0.06 5.04
C SER A 64 -4.83 0.24 6.54
N GLN A 65 -5.84 1.00 6.95
CA GLN A 65 -6.22 1.18 8.35
C GLN A 65 -7.31 0.21 8.80
N ASP A 66 -8.11 -0.33 7.87
CA ASP A 66 -9.15 -1.33 8.16
C ASP A 66 -8.72 -2.72 7.69
N HIS A 67 -7.85 -3.33 8.49
CA HIS A 67 -7.33 -4.68 8.24
C HIS A 67 -8.43 -5.74 8.22
N ARG A 68 -9.52 -5.55 8.97
CA ARG A 68 -10.64 -6.50 9.00
C ARG A 68 -11.38 -6.48 7.67
N ALA A 69 -11.65 -5.30 7.11
CA ALA A 69 -12.26 -5.19 5.80
C ALA A 69 -11.31 -5.65 4.68
N LEU A 70 -10.00 -5.39 4.81
CA LEU A 70 -8.98 -5.86 3.88
C LEU A 70 -8.97 -7.39 3.78
N VAL A 71 -8.89 -8.10 4.92
CA VAL A 71 -8.91 -9.57 4.97
C VAL A 71 -10.16 -10.16 4.31
N LYS A 72 -11.35 -9.56 4.57
CA LYS A 72 -12.59 -10.02 3.93
C LYS A 72 -12.53 -9.94 2.40
N ARG A 73 -11.92 -8.88 1.85
CA ARG A 73 -11.76 -8.73 0.40
C ARG A 73 -10.73 -9.72 -0.15
N ARG A 74 -9.61 -9.91 0.53
CA ARG A 74 -8.54 -10.85 0.13
C ARG A 74 -9.02 -12.31 0.08
N ALA A 75 -9.85 -12.70 1.05
CA ALA A 75 -10.41 -14.05 1.12
C ALA A 75 -11.29 -14.45 -0.08
N GLN A 76 -11.77 -13.47 -0.88
CA GLN A 76 -12.51 -13.75 -2.12
C GLN A 76 -11.59 -14.09 -3.31
N ILE A 77 -10.27 -13.91 -3.16
CA ILE A 77 -9.27 -14.06 -4.24
C ILE A 77 -8.35 -15.25 -3.94
N CYS A 78 -7.74 -15.28 -2.75
CA CYS A 78 -6.86 -16.38 -2.33
C CYS A 78 -6.83 -16.50 -0.79
N SER A 79 -6.38 -17.66 -0.30
CA SER A 79 -6.19 -17.85 1.14
C SER A 79 -4.87 -17.24 1.61
N GLU A 80 -4.87 -16.67 2.83
CA GLU A 80 -3.65 -16.13 3.45
C GLU A 80 -2.55 -17.17 3.59
N SER A 81 -2.92 -18.45 3.81
CA SER A 81 -1.95 -19.55 3.90
C SER A 81 -1.30 -19.89 2.56
N ALA A 82 -2.04 -19.79 1.45
CA ALA A 82 -1.47 -19.98 0.12
C ALA A 82 -0.51 -18.83 -0.23
N LEU A 83 -0.91 -17.58 0.04
CA LEU A 83 -0.06 -16.42 -0.18
C LEU A 83 1.23 -16.50 0.66
N ALA A 84 1.13 -16.83 1.94
CA ALA A 84 2.28 -16.98 2.82
C ALA A 84 3.27 -18.05 2.31
N LYS A 85 2.77 -19.19 1.83
CA LYS A 85 3.61 -20.25 1.23
C LYS A 85 4.33 -19.76 -0.02
N VAL A 86 3.62 -19.07 -0.91
CA VAL A 86 4.21 -18.52 -2.14
C VAL A 86 5.30 -17.49 -1.80
N LEU A 87 5.03 -16.57 -0.88
CA LEU A 87 6.03 -15.60 -0.41
C LEU A 87 7.23 -16.28 0.25
N GLN A 88 7.02 -17.32 1.05
CA GLN A 88 8.10 -18.07 1.68
C GLN A 88 9.01 -18.72 0.63
N VAL A 89 8.43 -19.43 -0.35
CA VAL A 89 9.19 -20.07 -1.44
C VAL A 89 9.97 -19.04 -2.25
N MET A 90 9.33 -17.94 -2.64
CA MET A 90 10.02 -16.87 -3.39
C MET A 90 11.16 -16.26 -2.59
N ASN A 91 10.96 -15.96 -1.32
CA ASN A 91 12.04 -15.42 -0.47
C ASN A 91 13.19 -16.43 -0.30
N SER A 92 12.92 -17.72 -0.14
CA SER A 92 13.98 -18.74 -0.08
C SER A 92 14.86 -18.72 -1.34
N ILE A 93 14.24 -18.70 -2.51
CA ILE A 93 14.95 -18.63 -3.81
C ILE A 93 15.78 -17.35 -3.91
N LEU A 94 15.20 -16.20 -3.54
CA LEU A 94 15.89 -14.91 -3.62
C LEU A 94 17.07 -14.82 -2.64
N LEU A 95 16.91 -15.34 -1.42
CA LEU A 95 17.96 -15.38 -0.43
C LEU A 95 19.12 -16.27 -0.88
N GLU A 96 18.85 -17.45 -1.42
CA GLU A 96 19.88 -18.35 -1.95
C GLU A 96 20.63 -17.70 -3.13
N LYS A 97 19.90 -17.04 -4.03
CA LYS A 97 20.47 -16.46 -5.25
C LYS A 97 21.25 -15.16 -5.01
N TYR A 98 20.78 -14.31 -4.10
CA TYR A 98 21.27 -12.94 -3.99
C TYR A 98 21.88 -12.58 -2.63
N VAL A 99 21.77 -13.45 -1.62
CA VAL A 99 22.23 -13.18 -0.24
C VAL A 99 23.19 -14.27 0.24
N SER A 100 24.47 -14.08 -0.10
CA SER A 100 25.57 -14.92 0.40
C SER A 100 26.09 -14.48 1.78
N ASP A 101 26.00 -13.20 2.10
CA ASP A 101 26.51 -12.61 3.33
C ASP A 101 25.53 -12.73 4.51
N GLU A 102 26.03 -13.18 5.65
CA GLU A 102 25.25 -13.36 6.88
C GLU A 102 24.77 -12.00 7.44
N TYR A 103 25.57 -10.95 7.27
CA TYR A 103 25.18 -9.62 7.73
C TYR A 103 23.93 -9.11 7.00
N ARG A 104 23.87 -9.22 5.66
CA ARG A 104 22.67 -8.86 4.89
C ARG A 104 21.47 -9.74 5.25
N ARG A 105 21.67 -11.03 5.50
CA ARG A 105 20.60 -11.94 5.96
C ARG A 105 20.00 -11.47 7.28
N LYS A 106 20.84 -11.11 8.24
CA LYS A 106 20.43 -10.57 9.55
C LYS A 106 19.75 -9.21 9.42
N GLU A 107 20.25 -8.35 8.52
CA GLU A 107 19.62 -7.06 8.22
C GLU A 107 18.19 -7.26 7.69
N LEU A 108 18.00 -8.13 6.69
CA LEU A 108 16.67 -8.44 6.14
C LEU A 108 15.70 -9.00 7.18
N GLN A 109 16.18 -9.87 8.07
CA GLN A 109 15.37 -10.38 9.17
C GLN A 109 14.94 -9.27 10.13
N ASN A 110 15.87 -8.38 10.51
CA ASN A 110 15.57 -7.24 11.38
C ASN A 110 14.57 -6.26 10.74
N GLN A 111 14.75 -5.97 9.44
CA GLN A 111 13.82 -5.14 8.67
C GLN A 111 12.41 -5.74 8.65
N PHE A 112 12.32 -7.06 8.45
CA PHE A 112 11.03 -7.75 8.43
C PHE A 112 10.35 -7.75 9.79
N ILE A 113 11.09 -7.96 10.89
CA ILE A 113 10.53 -7.89 12.24
C ILE A 113 9.97 -6.48 12.52
N GLN A 114 10.72 -5.43 12.17
CA GLN A 114 10.28 -4.05 12.35
C GLN A 114 9.01 -3.74 11.54
N GLU A 115 8.94 -4.25 10.32
CA GLU A 115 7.78 -4.13 9.45
C GLU A 115 6.55 -4.86 10.01
N LEU A 116 6.71 -6.08 10.53
CA LEU A 116 5.62 -6.81 11.17
C LEU A 116 5.07 -6.07 12.40
N VAL A 117 5.95 -5.44 13.19
CA VAL A 117 5.54 -4.59 14.32
C VAL A 117 4.73 -3.39 13.86
N GLU A 118 5.14 -2.74 12.76
CA GLU A 118 4.36 -1.65 12.15
C GLU A 118 2.97 -2.14 11.72
N PHE A 119 2.88 -3.35 11.15
CA PHE A 119 1.63 -3.89 10.63
C PHE A 119 0.64 -4.28 11.72
N ILE A 120 1.08 -4.85 12.84
CA ILE A 120 0.17 -5.18 13.95
C ILE A 120 -0.27 -3.93 14.74
N CYS A 121 0.36 -2.78 14.51
CA CYS A 121 0.03 -1.51 15.16
C CYS A 121 -0.40 -0.45 14.12
N PRO A 122 -1.57 -0.61 13.47
CA PRO A 122 -2.02 0.31 12.44
C PRO A 122 -2.13 1.74 12.97
N ARG A 123 -1.59 2.70 12.22
CA ARG A 123 -1.67 4.13 12.55
C ARG A 123 -3.12 4.56 12.55
N LYS A 124 -3.57 5.20 13.64
CA LYS A 124 -4.96 5.69 13.76
C LYS A 124 -5.16 7.08 13.15
N THR A 125 -4.12 7.90 13.15
CA THR A 125 -4.17 9.29 12.69
C THR A 125 -3.77 9.41 11.21
N LEU A 126 -4.52 10.20 10.45
CA LEU A 126 -4.21 10.53 9.07
C LEU A 126 -3.40 11.81 8.98
N LYS A 127 -2.41 11.83 8.08
CA LYS A 127 -1.77 13.07 7.65
C LYS A 127 -2.70 13.80 6.69
N GLU A 128 -2.61 15.13 6.65
CA GLU A 128 -3.41 15.95 5.74
C GLU A 128 -3.23 15.51 4.27
N ASN A 129 -1.99 15.22 3.86
CA ASN A 129 -1.70 14.75 2.51
C ASN A 129 -2.17 13.31 2.21
N GLU A 130 -2.56 12.53 3.21
CA GLU A 130 -3.17 11.20 3.02
C GLU A 130 -4.68 11.29 2.74
N THR A 131 -5.29 12.48 2.86
CA THR A 131 -6.73 12.70 2.60
C THR A 131 -7.02 13.27 1.21
N GLN A 132 -5.98 13.58 0.44
CA GLN A 132 -6.11 14.14 -0.89
C GLN A 132 -6.49 13.05 -1.91
N GLY A 133 -7.40 13.38 -2.82
CA GLY A 133 -7.68 12.55 -3.98
C GLY A 133 -6.49 12.46 -4.92
N ARG A 134 -6.54 11.50 -5.85
CA ARG A 134 -5.53 11.31 -6.89
C ARG A 134 -5.33 12.59 -7.65
N ILE A 135 -4.10 12.96 -7.98
CA ILE A 135 -3.81 14.13 -8.83
C ILE A 135 -3.40 13.72 -10.25
N SER A 136 -2.83 12.53 -10.42
CA SER A 136 -2.41 12.02 -11.72
C SER A 136 -3.56 11.48 -12.59
N GLY A 137 -3.43 11.63 -13.90
CA GLY A 137 -4.43 11.17 -14.88
C GLY A 137 -5.54 12.19 -15.15
N ASN A 138 -6.32 11.93 -16.22
CA ASN A 138 -7.41 12.83 -16.61
C ASN A 138 -8.55 12.80 -15.56
N LEU A 139 -9.26 13.93 -15.44
CA LEU A 139 -10.35 14.14 -14.50
C LEU A 139 -11.47 13.10 -14.66
N ASP A 140 -11.89 12.80 -15.90
CA ASP A 140 -12.97 11.84 -16.16
C ASP A 140 -12.62 10.44 -15.64
N TRP A 141 -11.38 10.00 -15.86
CA TRP A 141 -10.87 8.71 -15.38
C TRP A 141 -10.87 8.63 -13.85
N ARG A 142 -10.37 9.67 -13.18
CA ARG A 142 -10.35 9.77 -11.72
C ARG A 142 -11.77 9.79 -11.16
N SER A 143 -12.69 10.51 -11.80
CA SER A 143 -14.10 10.63 -11.41
C SER A 143 -14.82 9.28 -11.48
N GLN A 144 -14.69 8.57 -12.61
CA GLN A 144 -15.31 7.25 -12.81
C GLN A 144 -14.86 6.21 -11.78
N ARG A 145 -13.63 6.36 -11.25
CA ARG A 145 -13.06 5.47 -10.24
C ARG A 145 -13.31 5.93 -8.81
N GLY A 146 -13.93 7.10 -8.61
CA GLY A 146 -14.16 7.69 -7.29
C GLY A 146 -12.89 8.20 -6.60
N GLU A 147 -11.81 8.42 -7.34
CA GLU A 147 -10.48 8.75 -6.79
C GLU A 147 -10.27 10.26 -6.56
N LEU A 148 -11.33 11.08 -6.68
CA LEU A 148 -11.27 12.54 -6.47
C LEU A 148 -11.19 12.93 -4.98
N GLY A 149 -11.43 11.98 -4.08
CA GLY A 149 -11.36 12.14 -2.63
C GLY A 149 -12.66 12.58 -1.96
N GLY A 150 -12.68 12.46 -0.63
CA GLY A 150 -13.87 12.56 0.21
C GLY A 150 -14.51 13.94 0.34
N ALA A 151 -13.93 14.99 -0.27
CA ALA A 151 -14.47 16.35 -0.21
C ALA A 151 -15.52 16.66 -1.30
N MET A 152 -15.74 15.78 -2.28
CA MET A 152 -16.69 16.04 -3.39
C MET A 152 -18.01 15.25 -3.35
N THR A 153 -18.25 14.41 -2.35
CA THR A 153 -19.53 13.69 -2.23
C THR A 153 -20.66 14.55 -1.64
N SER A 154 -20.35 15.65 -0.96
CA SER A 154 -21.36 16.56 -0.37
C SER A 154 -21.73 17.77 -1.23
N LEU A 155 -20.95 18.11 -2.26
CA LEU A 155 -21.24 19.24 -3.16
C LEU A 155 -22.08 18.83 -4.39
N ASN A 156 -21.92 17.62 -4.91
CA ASN A 156 -22.64 17.18 -6.12
C ASN A 156 -24.10 16.76 -5.88
N LEU A 157 -24.52 16.53 -4.63
CA LEU A 157 -25.94 16.29 -4.29
C LEU A 157 -26.75 17.60 -4.19
N ALA A 158 -26.10 18.74 -3.97
CA ALA A 158 -26.77 20.03 -3.90
C ALA A 158 -27.10 20.60 -5.30
N ASP A 159 -26.24 20.36 -6.29
CA ASP A 159 -26.43 20.92 -7.64
C ASP A 159 -27.40 20.15 -8.54
N GLN A 160 -27.65 18.86 -8.27
CA GLN A 160 -28.68 18.11 -9.02
C GLN A 160 -30.12 18.43 -8.59
N SER A 161 -30.31 19.16 -7.49
CA SER A 161 -31.64 19.65 -7.07
C SER A 161 -32.02 21.02 -7.66
N LYS A 162 -31.13 21.62 -8.46
CA LYS A 162 -31.34 22.95 -9.10
C LYS A 162 -31.55 22.90 -10.61
N LEU A 163 -31.51 21.72 -11.21
CA LEU A 163 -31.89 21.53 -12.61
C LEU A 163 -33.20 20.74 -12.62
N SER A 164 -34.28 21.51 -12.52
CA SER A 164 -35.66 21.14 -12.85
C SER A 164 -35.79 20.57 -14.25
#